data_AF-A0A7J6K6R3-F1
#
_entry.id   AF-A0A7J6K6R3-F1
#
_cell.length_a   1.000
_cell.length_b   1.000
_cell.length_c   1.000
_cell.angle_alpha   90.00
_cell.angle_beta   90.00
_cell.angle_gamma   90.00
#
_symmetry.space_group_name_H-M   'P 1'
#
loop_
_entity.id
_entity.type
_entity.pdbx_description
1 polymer ?
#
loop_
_entity_poly.entity_id
_entity_poly.type
_entity_poly.pdbx_seq_one_letter_code
_entity_poly.pdbx_strand_id
1 'polypeptide(L)'
;MATDVSSGIGFVRFWAAAPALDVVALCRSHSDQNKLAGAATDGKNTLHTNTHDGSKERAGDATEDLRQPQEQDVQENGKTLNILLLGLGDIHHILFTASRLWKETNRGYRIHFFVHEEAPEVLARHLLLLDVVNDTAMSLREKTETFIDLYANSRLLPKTVAYIHERQTLLTDFVCEEQPHPLDALVDLSHLKHRQRDEIQEVMTAWHPAVQFDVDALREQRLRHCYGQRFDYKVNLMDWNYQMNLSPMVPILHWRQYKRFALTGVTFETRLADHTDPNRTLSSYTKATDTKRGQNVKVRGFWGDIVNGPFYAYGAETRQRYRDRLFRKVGDSQRYNSHDIMTFNLSSILYSLEEMRDLCLPPQSEDEDKSVKTHASRNH
;
A
#
# COMPACT_ATOMS: atom_id res chain seq x y z
N MET A 1 3.50 -3.83 19.94
CA MET A 1 2.05 -3.92 19.64
C MET A 1 1.50 -2.51 19.76
N ALA A 2 0.96 -1.93 18.68
CA ALA A 2 0.39 -0.59 18.71
C ALA A 2 -0.74 -0.53 19.73
N THR A 3 -0.70 0.45 20.62
CA THR A 3 -1.77 0.71 21.60
C THR A 3 -3.09 0.87 20.86
N ASP A 4 -4.05 0.01 21.21
CA ASP A 4 -5.42 0.06 20.76
C ASP A 4 -6.09 1.31 21.36
N VAL A 5 -5.89 2.45 20.70
CA VAL A 5 -6.57 3.70 21.05
C VAL A 5 -7.89 3.69 20.29
N SER A 6 -8.86 2.95 20.80
CA SER A 6 -10.21 2.99 20.25
C SER A 6 -10.72 4.43 20.37
N SER A 7 -10.92 5.10 19.24
CA SER A 7 -11.32 6.51 19.22
C SER A 7 -12.81 6.71 19.57
N GLY A 8 -13.38 5.85 20.42
CA GLY A 8 -14.78 5.78 20.89
C GLY A 8 -15.90 5.80 19.85
N ILE A 9 -15.59 5.98 18.58
CA ILE A 9 -16.47 5.84 17.42
C ILE A 9 -15.96 4.69 16.53
N GLY A 10 -15.33 3.69 17.16
CA GLY A 10 -15.14 2.36 16.58
C GLY A 10 -14.28 2.23 15.32
N PHE A 11 -13.07 2.81 15.26
CA PHE A 11 -12.12 2.43 14.19
C PHE A 11 -10.72 2.02 14.66
N VAL A 12 -10.43 0.77 14.32
CA VAL A 12 -9.16 0.04 14.37
C VAL A 12 -8.45 0.27 13.03
N ARG A 13 -7.19 0.73 13.06
CA ARG A 13 -6.21 0.79 11.96
C ARG A 13 -6.73 1.22 10.57
N PHE A 14 -6.56 2.51 10.24
CA PHE A 14 -6.85 3.04 8.90
C PHE A 14 -5.76 2.74 7.86
N TRP A 15 -4.51 2.62 8.29
CA TRP A 15 -3.36 2.33 7.41
C TRP A 15 -2.74 0.98 7.75
N ALA A 16 -2.07 0.38 6.78
CA ALA A 16 -1.20 -0.75 7.06
C ALA A 16 -0.15 -0.40 8.12
N ALA A 17 -0.04 -1.23 9.14
CA ALA A 17 0.90 -1.07 10.24
C ALA A 17 2.19 -1.89 10.04
N ALA A 18 2.49 -2.25 8.79
CA ALA A 18 3.62 -3.09 8.42
C ALA A 18 4.18 -2.69 7.05
N PRO A 19 5.47 -2.98 6.77
CA PRO A 19 6.02 -2.91 5.43
C PRO A 19 5.31 -3.85 4.45
N ALA A 20 5.37 -3.53 3.16
CA ALA A 20 4.73 -4.31 2.13
C ALA A 20 5.30 -5.74 2.04
N LEU A 21 4.43 -6.76 2.08
CA LEU A 21 4.81 -8.15 1.85
C LEU A 21 4.90 -8.45 0.35
N ASP A 22 5.98 -9.09 -0.08
CA ASP A 22 6.04 -9.79 -1.38
C ASP A 22 5.45 -11.18 -1.17
N VAL A 23 4.17 -11.35 -1.47
CA VAL A 23 3.47 -12.60 -1.12
C VAL A 23 4.01 -13.79 -1.91
N VAL A 24 4.52 -13.59 -3.12
CA VAL A 24 5.13 -14.68 -3.91
C VAL A 24 6.43 -15.13 -3.26
N ALA A 25 7.27 -14.18 -2.82
CA ALA A 25 8.50 -14.52 -2.10
C ALA A 25 8.19 -15.27 -0.79
N LEU A 26 7.16 -14.84 -0.06
CA LEU A 26 6.71 -15.50 1.17
C LEU A 26 6.25 -16.95 0.88
N CYS A 27 5.39 -17.16 -0.13
CA CYS A 27 4.91 -18.49 -0.50
C CYS A 27 6.02 -19.44 -0.96
N ARG A 28 7.02 -18.94 -1.70
CA ARG A 28 8.21 -19.73 -2.06
C ARG A 28 8.97 -20.16 -0.81
N SER A 29 9.24 -19.24 0.10
CA SER A 29 10.00 -19.52 1.32
C SER A 29 9.34 -20.59 2.19
N HIS A 30 8.01 -20.57 2.31
CA HIS A 30 7.24 -21.61 3.02
C HIS A 30 7.26 -22.95 2.30
N SER A 31 7.18 -22.95 0.97
CA SER A 31 7.26 -24.18 0.18
C SER A 31 8.61 -24.87 0.36
N ASP A 32 9.70 -24.10 0.38
CA ASP A 32 11.05 -24.63 0.55
C ASP A 32 11.29 -25.14 1.97
N GLN A 33 10.78 -24.42 3.00
CA GLN A 33 10.82 -24.89 4.39
C GLN A 33 10.05 -26.20 4.59
N ASN A 34 8.87 -26.35 3.98
CA ASN A 34 8.09 -27.59 4.06
C ASN A 34 8.79 -28.76 3.37
N LYS A 35 9.47 -28.53 2.24
CA LYS A 35 10.29 -29.56 1.58
C LYS A 35 11.49 -29.99 2.43
N LEU A 36 12.17 -29.04 3.07
CA LEU A 36 13.28 -29.32 3.98
C LEU A 36 12.83 -30.10 5.23
N ALA A 37 11.65 -29.76 5.78
CA ALA A 37 11.05 -30.50 6.90
C ALA A 37 10.60 -31.93 6.50
N GLY A 38 10.08 -32.11 5.29
CA GLY A 38 9.75 -33.42 4.72
C GLY A 38 10.99 -34.29 4.46
N ALA A 39 12.05 -33.72 3.88
CA ALA A 39 13.30 -34.45 3.66
C ALA A 39 13.99 -34.87 4.97
N ALA A 40 13.89 -34.07 6.03
CA ALA A 40 14.40 -34.40 7.36
C ALA A 40 13.61 -35.52 8.07
N THR A 41 12.35 -35.76 7.68
CA THR A 41 11.52 -36.85 8.20
C THR A 41 11.72 -38.16 7.41
N ASP A 42 11.95 -38.08 6.11
CA ASP A 42 12.28 -39.25 5.26
C ASP A 42 13.71 -39.77 5.50
N GLY A 43 14.66 -38.91 5.91
CA GLY A 43 16.02 -39.31 6.26
C GLY A 43 16.18 -40.18 7.51
N LYS A 44 15.08 -40.47 8.24
CA LYS A 44 15.07 -41.38 9.40
C LYS A 44 14.53 -42.78 9.12
N ASN A 45 14.07 -43.07 7.90
CA ASN A 45 13.36 -44.31 7.58
C ASN A 45 13.97 -45.10 6.41
N THR A 46 15.30 -45.19 6.32
CA THR A 46 15.95 -46.11 5.37
C THR A 46 17.16 -46.80 6.01
N LEU A 47 16.88 -47.91 6.70
CA LEU A 47 17.82 -49.02 6.87
C LEU A 47 17.11 -50.32 6.47
N HIS A 48 17.85 -51.15 5.73
CA HIS A 48 17.51 -52.48 5.19
C HIS A 48 16.68 -52.46 3.89
N THR A 49 17.03 -53.16 2.79
CA THR A 49 17.94 -54.30 2.55
C THR A 49 18.25 -54.47 1.06
N ASN A 50 19.48 -54.89 0.78
CA ASN A 50 19.96 -55.90 -0.19
C ASN A 50 19.52 -55.89 -1.67
N THR A 51 20.51 -55.56 -2.51
CA THR A 51 21.04 -56.36 -3.64
C THR A 51 20.20 -57.51 -4.20
N HIS A 52 19.86 -57.42 -5.49
CA HIS A 52 20.12 -58.52 -6.43
C HIS A 52 20.32 -58.04 -7.86
N ASP A 53 21.39 -58.58 -8.44
CA ASP A 53 21.90 -58.52 -9.80
C ASP A 53 20.95 -59.12 -10.85
N GLY A 54 21.06 -58.69 -12.11
CA GLY A 54 20.23 -59.20 -13.21
C GLY A 54 20.33 -58.40 -14.51
N SER A 55 21.41 -58.62 -15.25
CA SER A 55 21.71 -58.13 -16.60
C SER A 55 20.72 -58.62 -17.67
N LYS A 56 20.48 -57.78 -18.70
CA LYS A 56 20.35 -58.19 -20.11
C LYS A 56 20.32 -57.02 -21.09
N GLU A 57 21.27 -57.04 -22.00
CA GLU A 57 21.40 -56.18 -23.19
C GLU A 57 20.29 -56.46 -24.21
N ARG A 58 19.93 -55.43 -24.99
CA ARG A 58 19.79 -55.56 -26.44
C ARG A 58 19.86 -54.20 -27.15
N ALA A 59 20.74 -54.16 -28.15
CA ALA A 59 20.99 -53.07 -29.07
C ALA A 59 20.02 -53.08 -30.27
N GLY A 60 19.95 -51.94 -30.95
CA GLY A 60 19.24 -51.68 -32.21
C GLY A 60 18.36 -50.44 -32.06
N ASP A 61 18.35 -49.43 -32.91
CA ASP A 61 18.96 -49.23 -34.22
C ASP A 61 18.94 -47.69 -34.44
N ALA A 62 19.92 -47.18 -35.17
CA ALA A 62 20.09 -45.75 -35.40
C ALA A 62 19.26 -45.30 -36.61
N THR A 63 18.30 -44.42 -36.38
CA THR A 63 17.70 -43.59 -37.43
C THR A 63 17.79 -42.12 -37.03
N GLU A 64 18.74 -41.42 -37.68
CA GLU A 64 18.79 -39.96 -37.74
C GLU A 64 17.56 -39.47 -38.49
N ASP A 65 16.67 -38.78 -37.78
CA ASP A 65 15.56 -38.06 -38.40
C ASP A 65 15.67 -36.57 -38.04
N LEU A 66 15.92 -35.78 -39.07
CA LEU A 66 16.13 -34.33 -39.06
C LEU A 66 14.87 -33.62 -38.52
N ARG A 67 14.85 -33.30 -37.23
CA ARG A 67 13.82 -32.42 -36.65
C ARG A 67 14.20 -30.95 -36.85
N GLN A 68 13.43 -30.29 -37.70
CA GLN A 68 13.28 -28.84 -37.71
C GLN A 68 12.97 -28.35 -36.29
N PRO A 69 13.43 -27.14 -35.88
CA PRO A 69 13.11 -26.60 -34.57
C PRO A 69 11.60 -26.36 -34.48
N GLN A 70 10.89 -27.30 -33.88
CA GLN A 70 9.55 -27.07 -33.38
C GLN A 70 9.68 -25.98 -32.33
N GLU A 71 9.01 -24.84 -32.57
CA GLU A 71 8.67 -23.90 -31.52
C GLU A 71 8.00 -24.73 -30.41
N GLN A 72 8.76 -24.95 -29.34
CA GLN A 72 8.20 -25.52 -28.13
C GLN A 72 7.26 -24.45 -27.60
N ASP A 73 5.96 -24.64 -27.82
CA ASP A 73 4.93 -24.06 -26.98
C ASP A 73 5.34 -24.38 -25.54
N VAL A 74 5.89 -23.38 -24.86
CA VAL A 74 6.10 -23.41 -23.42
C VAL A 74 4.70 -23.45 -22.85
N GLN A 75 4.20 -24.65 -22.56
CA GLN A 75 3.06 -24.84 -21.68
C GLN A 75 3.45 -24.23 -20.34
N GLU A 76 3.15 -22.93 -20.17
CA GLU A 76 3.27 -22.21 -18.90
C GLU A 76 2.33 -22.90 -17.91
N ASN A 77 2.90 -23.83 -17.15
CA ASN A 77 2.23 -24.51 -16.05
C ASN A 77 2.07 -23.50 -14.90
N GLY A 78 1.17 -22.52 -15.09
CA GLY A 78 1.02 -21.34 -14.25
C GLY A 78 0.53 -21.71 -12.84
N LYS A 79 1.29 -21.34 -11.81
CA LYS A 79 0.91 -21.55 -10.41
C LYS A 79 -0.10 -20.49 -10.00
N THR A 80 -1.33 -20.90 -9.72
CA THR A 80 -2.36 -20.00 -9.20
C THR A 80 -2.27 -19.89 -7.68
N LEU A 81 -2.22 -18.66 -7.14
CA LEU A 81 -2.24 -18.36 -5.71
C LEU A 81 -3.47 -17.54 -5.36
N ASN A 82 -4.25 -18.02 -4.39
CA ASN A 82 -5.42 -17.33 -3.85
C ASN A 82 -5.06 -16.80 -2.46
N ILE A 83 -5.13 -15.48 -2.26
CA ILE A 83 -4.71 -14.81 -1.03
C ILE A 83 -5.88 -14.02 -0.47
N LEU A 84 -6.28 -14.31 0.77
CA LEU A 84 -7.29 -13.54 1.49
C LEU A 84 -6.62 -12.44 2.32
N LEU A 85 -7.01 -11.20 2.09
CA LEU A 85 -6.57 -10.00 2.81
C LEU A 85 -7.74 -9.47 3.66
N LEU A 86 -7.55 -9.39 4.98
CA LEU A 86 -8.59 -9.01 5.92
C LEU A 86 -8.22 -7.70 6.63
N GLY A 87 -9.04 -6.65 6.44
CA GLY A 87 -8.96 -5.41 7.22
C GLY A 87 -7.61 -4.70 7.13
N LEU A 88 -7.05 -4.58 5.93
CA LEU A 88 -5.73 -3.98 5.73
C LEU A 88 -5.77 -2.45 5.72
N GLY A 89 -6.90 -1.88 5.31
CA GLY A 89 -7.09 -0.44 5.21
C GLY A 89 -6.52 0.20 3.93
N ASP A 90 -5.69 -0.51 3.17
CA ASP A 90 -5.10 -0.02 1.91
C ASP A 90 -4.71 -1.14 0.92
N ILE A 91 -4.14 -0.74 -0.23
CA ILE A 91 -3.75 -1.63 -1.34
C ILE A 91 -2.23 -1.83 -1.46
N HIS A 92 -1.43 -1.45 -0.45
CA HIS A 92 0.03 -1.42 -0.63
C HIS A 92 0.67 -2.81 -0.81
N HIS A 93 0.14 -3.84 -0.14
CA HIS A 93 0.56 -5.23 -0.33
C HIS A 93 0.25 -5.75 -1.74
N ILE A 94 -0.92 -5.38 -2.27
CA ILE A 94 -1.38 -5.75 -3.61
C ILE A 94 -0.44 -5.12 -4.64
N LEU A 95 -0.27 -3.80 -4.58
CA LEU A 95 0.57 -3.07 -5.53
C LEU A 95 2.03 -3.53 -5.48
N PHE A 96 2.59 -3.72 -4.28
CA PHE A 96 3.97 -4.17 -4.14
C PHE A 96 4.21 -5.58 -4.67
N THR A 97 3.27 -6.50 -4.45
CA THR A 97 3.36 -7.85 -5.00
C THR A 97 3.19 -7.84 -6.51
N ALA A 98 2.17 -7.13 -7.02
CA ALA A 98 1.88 -7.02 -8.44
C ALA A 98 3.06 -6.42 -9.23
N SER A 99 3.72 -5.38 -8.70
CA SER A 99 4.86 -4.73 -9.35
C SER A 99 6.11 -5.62 -9.48
N ARG A 100 6.06 -6.86 -8.98
CA ARG A 100 7.18 -7.81 -9.01
C ARG A 100 6.82 -9.07 -9.79
N LEU A 101 5.58 -9.24 -10.25
CA LEU A 101 5.14 -10.43 -10.98
C LEU A 101 5.91 -10.68 -12.28
N TRP A 102 6.35 -9.61 -12.94
CA TRP A 102 7.16 -9.69 -14.16
C TRP A 102 8.56 -10.28 -13.93
N LYS A 103 9.05 -10.31 -12.68
CA LYS A 103 10.40 -10.82 -12.38
C LYS A 103 10.47 -12.31 -12.66
N GLU A 104 11.59 -12.76 -13.23
CA GLU A 104 11.81 -14.16 -13.59
C GLU A 104 11.50 -15.14 -12.43
N THR A 105 11.88 -14.78 -11.20
CA THR A 105 11.59 -15.59 -10.01
C THR A 105 10.10 -15.74 -9.71
N ASN A 106 9.30 -14.75 -10.07
CA ASN A 106 7.85 -14.67 -9.89
C ASN A 106 7.07 -15.03 -11.17
N ARG A 107 7.76 -15.31 -12.28
CA ARG A 107 7.14 -15.60 -13.56
C ARG A 107 6.32 -16.89 -13.47
N GLY A 108 5.16 -16.90 -14.12
CA GLY A 108 4.23 -18.02 -14.08
C GLY A 108 3.33 -18.07 -12.83
N TYR A 109 3.42 -17.12 -11.89
CA TYR A 109 2.41 -16.99 -10.84
C TYR A 109 1.22 -16.15 -11.32
N ARG A 110 0.01 -16.70 -11.18
CA ARG A 110 -1.25 -15.96 -11.31
C ARG A 110 -1.82 -15.75 -9.90
N ILE A 111 -2.04 -14.50 -9.51
CA ILE A 111 -2.47 -14.17 -8.15
C ILE A 111 -3.90 -13.65 -8.15
N HIS A 112 -4.72 -14.18 -7.27
CA HIS A 112 -6.05 -13.68 -6.94
C HIS A 112 -6.06 -13.19 -5.49
N PHE A 113 -6.25 -11.88 -5.31
CA PHE A 113 -6.46 -11.27 -4.00
C PHE A 113 -7.95 -11.19 -3.70
N PHE A 114 -8.37 -11.86 -2.64
CA PHE A 114 -9.70 -11.70 -2.04
C PHE A 114 -9.58 -10.66 -0.94
N VAL A 115 -10.18 -9.49 -1.12
CA VAL A 115 -10.08 -8.38 -0.18
C VAL A 115 -11.39 -8.26 0.60
N HIS A 116 -11.29 -8.34 1.93
CA HIS A 116 -12.41 -8.09 2.82
C HIS A 116 -12.12 -6.88 3.70
N GLU A 117 -12.98 -5.88 3.60
CA GLU A 117 -13.00 -4.70 4.47
C GLU A 117 -14.39 -4.57 5.07
N GLU A 118 -14.45 -4.19 6.36
CA GLU A 118 -15.73 -4.00 7.05
C GLU A 118 -16.44 -2.74 6.57
N ALA A 119 -15.68 -1.70 6.25
CA ALA A 119 -16.20 -0.38 5.94
C ALA A 119 -16.24 -0.11 4.42
N PRO A 120 -17.39 0.29 3.86
CA PRO A 120 -17.51 0.60 2.43
C PRO A 120 -16.61 1.75 2.00
N GLU A 121 -16.28 2.68 2.91
CA GLU A 121 -15.34 3.77 2.68
C GLU A 121 -13.95 3.29 2.27
N VAL A 122 -13.50 2.18 2.87
CA VAL A 122 -12.18 1.61 2.57
C VAL A 122 -12.17 0.97 1.19
N LEU A 123 -13.20 0.19 0.86
CA LEU A 123 -13.34 -0.41 -0.49
C LEU A 123 -13.44 0.66 -1.58
N ALA A 124 -14.26 1.70 -1.35
CA ALA A 124 -14.38 2.81 -2.29
C ALA A 124 -13.02 3.49 -2.53
N ARG A 125 -12.24 3.73 -1.45
CA ARG A 125 -10.87 4.27 -1.57
C ARG A 125 -9.92 3.31 -2.29
N HIS A 126 -10.02 1.99 -2.07
CA HIS A 126 -9.21 1.01 -2.79
C HIS A 126 -9.45 1.10 -4.30
N LEU A 127 -10.71 1.18 -4.72
CA LEU A 127 -11.09 1.32 -6.13
C LEU A 127 -10.53 2.62 -6.73
N LEU A 128 -10.68 3.74 -6.03
CA LEU A 128 -10.12 5.02 -6.48
C LEU A 128 -8.58 4.99 -6.58
N LEU A 129 -7.89 4.39 -5.62
CA LEU A 129 -6.42 4.27 -5.67
C LEU A 129 -5.97 3.32 -6.79
N LEU A 130 -6.72 2.26 -7.08
CA LEU A 130 -6.48 1.39 -8.23
C LEU A 130 -6.73 2.13 -9.55
N ASP A 131 -7.76 2.97 -9.62
CA ASP A 131 -8.04 3.79 -10.80
C ASP A 131 -6.89 4.77 -11.09
N VAL A 132 -6.39 5.49 -10.06
CA VAL A 132 -5.20 6.36 -10.15
C VAL A 132 -3.98 5.62 -10.72
N VAL A 133 -3.75 4.38 -10.26
CA VAL A 133 -2.62 3.56 -10.69
C VAL A 133 -2.76 3.14 -12.16
N ASN A 134 -3.99 2.88 -12.62
CA ASN A 134 -4.28 2.38 -13.97
C ASN A 134 -4.62 3.48 -14.99
N ASP A 135 -4.69 4.73 -14.57
CA ASP A 135 -4.94 5.86 -15.44
C ASP A 135 -3.77 6.10 -16.40
N THR A 136 -4.00 5.85 -17.69
CA THR A 136 -2.99 5.97 -18.74
C THR A 136 -2.80 7.39 -19.24
N ALA A 137 -3.65 8.35 -18.84
CA ALA A 137 -3.55 9.75 -19.25
C ALA A 137 -2.51 10.53 -18.42
N MET A 138 -2.20 10.08 -17.21
CA MET A 138 -1.21 10.70 -16.34
C MET A 138 0.20 10.19 -16.62
N SER A 139 1.20 11.08 -16.55
CA SER A 139 2.60 10.66 -16.46
C SER A 139 2.89 9.94 -15.14
N LEU A 140 3.95 9.12 -15.09
CA LEU A 140 4.39 8.44 -13.85
C LEU A 140 4.50 9.40 -12.65
N ARG A 141 5.02 10.61 -12.90
CA ARG A 141 5.17 11.63 -11.88
C ARG A 141 3.81 12.12 -11.38
N GLU A 142 2.90 12.44 -12.29
CA GLU A 142 1.55 12.88 -11.93
C GLU A 142 0.79 11.80 -11.16
N LYS A 143 0.85 10.54 -11.59
CA LYS A 143 0.25 9.41 -10.85
C LYS A 143 0.79 9.31 -9.44
N THR A 144 2.12 9.40 -9.30
CA THR A 144 2.79 9.34 -7.99
C THR A 144 2.34 10.49 -7.09
N GLU A 145 2.35 11.73 -7.58
CA GLU A 145 1.93 12.90 -6.81
C GLU A 145 0.44 12.84 -6.43
N THR A 146 -0.44 12.49 -7.37
CA THR A 146 -1.89 12.35 -7.15
C THR A 146 -2.20 11.26 -6.13
N PHE A 147 -1.55 10.09 -6.25
CA PHE A 147 -1.72 8.99 -5.30
C PHE A 147 -1.27 9.41 -3.90
N ILE A 148 -0.09 10.02 -3.77
CA ILE A 148 0.45 10.44 -2.46
C ILE A 148 -0.46 11.48 -1.80
N ASP A 149 -0.92 12.47 -2.56
CA ASP A 149 -1.82 13.51 -2.04
C ASP A 149 -3.15 12.90 -1.55
N LEU A 150 -3.80 12.10 -2.41
CA LEU A 150 -5.06 11.39 -2.08
C LEU A 150 -4.93 10.44 -0.89
N TYR A 151 -3.82 9.71 -0.82
CA TYR A 151 -3.55 8.71 0.22
C TYR A 151 -3.26 9.41 1.55
N ALA A 152 -2.31 10.34 1.60
CA ALA A 152 -1.68 10.72 2.85
C ALA A 152 -2.26 11.96 3.55
N ASN A 153 -3.10 12.74 2.87
CA ASN A 153 -3.49 14.07 3.33
C ASN A 153 -5.00 14.19 3.60
N SER A 154 -5.36 14.92 4.65
CA SER A 154 -6.76 15.28 4.96
C SER A 154 -7.26 16.48 4.15
N ARG A 155 -6.33 17.27 3.60
CA ARG A 155 -6.60 18.35 2.65
C ARG A 155 -5.79 18.10 1.40
N LEU A 156 -6.37 18.36 0.25
CA LEU A 156 -5.83 18.03 -1.06
C LEU A 156 -5.49 19.27 -1.85
N LEU A 157 -4.65 19.07 -2.86
CA LEU A 157 -4.45 20.05 -3.91
C LEU A 157 -5.73 20.18 -4.78
N PRO A 158 -6.04 21.37 -5.32
CA PRO A 158 -7.19 21.56 -6.20
C PRO A 158 -7.20 20.60 -7.40
N LYS A 159 -6.02 20.28 -7.96
CA LYS A 159 -5.88 19.31 -9.06
C LYS A 159 -6.37 17.91 -8.68
N THR A 160 -6.06 17.48 -7.46
CA THR A 160 -6.44 16.15 -6.93
C THR A 160 -7.95 16.11 -6.66
N VAL A 161 -8.54 17.20 -6.18
CA VAL A 161 -10.00 17.29 -6.00
C VAL A 161 -10.74 17.26 -7.32
N ALA A 162 -10.26 18.00 -8.33
CA ALA A 162 -10.82 17.94 -9.68
C ALA A 162 -10.75 16.53 -10.26
N TYR A 163 -9.63 15.85 -10.07
CA TYR A 163 -9.45 14.46 -10.46
C TYR A 163 -10.47 13.52 -9.80
N ILE A 164 -10.61 13.58 -8.47
CA ILE A 164 -11.59 12.74 -7.73
C ILE A 164 -13.01 12.99 -8.25
N HIS A 165 -13.36 14.25 -8.49
CA HIS A 165 -14.68 14.62 -9.01
C HIS A 165 -14.95 14.02 -10.40
N GLU A 166 -13.97 14.02 -11.29
CA GLU A 166 -14.08 13.38 -12.61
C GLU A 166 -14.22 11.86 -12.49
N ARG A 167 -13.42 11.22 -11.63
CA ARG A 167 -13.44 9.76 -11.44
C ARG A 167 -14.66 9.25 -10.68
N GLN A 168 -15.30 10.09 -9.87
CA GLN A 168 -16.41 9.70 -9.00
C GLN A 168 -17.54 9.00 -9.78
N THR A 169 -17.99 9.59 -10.89
CA THR A 169 -19.09 9.04 -11.68
C THR A 169 -18.69 7.71 -12.33
N LEU A 170 -17.49 7.66 -12.93
CA LEU A 170 -16.98 6.44 -13.58
C LEU A 170 -16.89 5.26 -12.61
N LEU A 171 -16.39 5.51 -11.39
CA LEU A 171 -16.30 4.49 -10.35
C LEU A 171 -17.67 4.09 -9.80
N THR A 172 -18.62 5.03 -9.75
CA THR A 172 -20.00 4.75 -9.33
C THR A 172 -20.67 3.81 -10.35
N ASP A 173 -20.59 4.14 -11.63
CA ASP A 173 -21.15 3.33 -12.71
C ASP A 173 -20.51 1.93 -12.76
N PHE A 174 -19.20 1.85 -12.50
CA PHE A 174 -18.47 0.58 -12.38
C PHE A 174 -19.01 -0.30 -11.24
N VAL A 175 -19.18 0.25 -10.04
CA VAL A 175 -19.69 -0.51 -8.87
C VAL A 175 -21.13 -0.98 -9.09
N CYS A 176 -21.93 -0.17 -9.79
CA CYS A 176 -23.31 -0.46 -10.15
C CYS A 176 -23.47 -1.37 -11.38
N GLU A 177 -22.36 -1.75 -12.04
CA GLU A 177 -22.35 -2.54 -13.29
C GLU A 177 -23.15 -1.88 -14.42
N GLU A 178 -23.21 -0.54 -14.43
CA GLU A 178 -23.94 0.23 -15.42
C GLU A 178 -23.12 0.50 -16.69
N GLN A 179 -21.80 0.66 -16.54
CA GLN A 179 -20.87 0.93 -17.63
C GLN A 179 -19.56 0.14 -17.47
N PRO A 180 -18.92 -0.27 -18.59
CA PRO A 180 -17.58 -0.83 -18.54
C PRO A 180 -16.56 0.15 -17.98
N HIS A 181 -15.57 -0.36 -17.26
CA HIS A 181 -14.51 0.42 -16.65
C HIS A 181 -13.15 -0.23 -16.91
N PRO A 182 -12.05 0.54 -17.03
CA PRO A 182 -10.70 -0.04 -17.15
C PRO A 182 -10.32 -1.04 -16.03
N LEU A 183 -10.99 -0.97 -14.89
CA LEU A 183 -10.80 -1.89 -13.76
C LEU A 183 -11.47 -3.25 -13.95
N ASP A 184 -12.34 -3.46 -14.94
CA ASP A 184 -13.01 -4.75 -15.21
C ASP A 184 -12.00 -5.91 -15.38
N ALA A 185 -10.82 -5.62 -15.92
CA ALA A 185 -9.77 -6.63 -16.11
C ALA A 185 -9.05 -7.02 -14.79
N LEU A 186 -9.20 -6.23 -13.73
CA LEU A 186 -8.41 -6.33 -12.49
C LEU A 186 -9.26 -6.60 -11.25
N VAL A 187 -10.52 -6.17 -11.25
CA VAL A 187 -11.38 -6.16 -10.07
C VAL A 187 -12.66 -6.93 -10.36
N ASP A 188 -12.91 -7.96 -9.56
CA ASP A 188 -14.15 -8.72 -9.55
C ASP A 188 -14.99 -8.35 -8.33
N LEU A 189 -16.18 -7.79 -8.56
CA LEU A 189 -17.14 -7.38 -7.52
C LEU A 189 -18.22 -8.43 -7.25
N SER A 190 -18.18 -9.61 -7.88
CA SER A 190 -19.22 -10.65 -7.80
C SER A 190 -19.50 -11.16 -6.38
N HIS A 191 -18.54 -11.02 -5.46
CA HIS A 191 -18.72 -11.37 -4.05
C HIS A 191 -19.46 -10.30 -3.22
N LEU A 192 -19.64 -9.09 -3.75
CA LEU A 192 -20.41 -8.03 -3.08
C LEU A 192 -21.91 -8.24 -3.29
N LYS A 193 -22.67 -8.24 -2.20
CA LYS A 193 -24.14 -8.20 -2.24
C LYS A 193 -24.62 -6.85 -2.78
N HIS A 194 -25.80 -6.81 -3.39
CA HIS A 194 -26.42 -5.57 -3.86
C HIS A 194 -26.40 -4.45 -2.81
N ARG A 195 -26.78 -4.77 -1.57
CA ARG A 195 -26.72 -3.82 -0.45
C ARG A 195 -25.33 -3.21 -0.23
N GLN A 196 -24.26 -4.00 -0.35
CA GLN A 196 -22.90 -3.49 -0.15
C GLN A 196 -22.49 -2.57 -1.30
N ARG A 197 -22.97 -2.84 -2.51
CA ARG A 197 -22.77 -1.96 -3.68
C ARG A 197 -23.51 -0.64 -3.49
N ASP A 198 -24.75 -0.67 -3.02
CA ASP A 198 -25.51 0.55 -2.67
C ASP A 198 -24.79 1.39 -1.61
N GLU A 199 -24.21 0.73 -0.59
CA GLU A 199 -23.42 1.39 0.47
C GLU A 199 -22.14 2.02 -0.10
N ILE A 200 -21.43 1.37 -1.02
CA ILE A 200 -20.25 1.94 -1.72
C ILE A 200 -20.66 3.10 -2.63
N GLN A 201 -21.77 2.99 -3.36
CA GLN A 201 -22.32 4.06 -4.19
C GLN A 201 -22.69 5.29 -3.35
N GLU A 202 -23.30 5.11 -2.17
CA GLU A 202 -23.61 6.19 -1.22
C GLU A 202 -22.33 6.92 -0.78
N VAL A 203 -21.26 6.16 -0.50
CA VAL A 203 -19.94 6.72 -0.16
C VAL A 203 -19.36 7.54 -1.32
N MET A 204 -19.33 6.99 -2.54
CA MET A 204 -18.76 7.69 -3.70
C MET A 204 -19.54 8.97 -4.02
N THR A 205 -20.86 8.93 -3.91
CA THR A 205 -21.72 10.12 -4.08
C THR A 205 -21.39 11.23 -3.08
N ALA A 206 -20.97 10.87 -1.85
CA ALA A 206 -20.59 11.83 -0.83
C ALA A 206 -19.28 12.58 -1.14
N TRP A 207 -18.49 12.12 -2.13
CA TRP A 207 -17.26 12.78 -2.55
C TRP A 207 -17.51 14.04 -3.38
N HIS A 208 -18.74 14.26 -3.84
CA HIS A 208 -19.08 15.41 -4.66
C HIS A 208 -18.84 16.75 -3.92
N PRO A 209 -18.26 17.79 -4.55
CA PRO A 209 -17.96 19.07 -3.91
C PRO A 209 -19.15 19.80 -3.27
N ALA A 210 -20.36 19.61 -3.80
CA ALA A 210 -21.58 20.22 -3.24
C ALA A 210 -21.97 19.64 -1.87
N VAL A 211 -21.44 18.48 -1.50
CA VAL A 211 -21.69 17.85 -0.21
C VAL A 211 -20.91 18.63 0.87
N GLN A 212 -21.48 18.94 2.02
CA GLN A 212 -20.74 19.68 3.06
C GLN A 212 -19.78 18.77 3.84
N PHE A 213 -18.49 19.09 3.92
CA PHE A 213 -17.53 18.30 4.67
C PHE A 213 -16.45 19.18 5.30
N ASP A 214 -16.71 19.59 6.55
CA ASP A 214 -15.74 20.32 7.36
C ASP A 214 -14.75 19.33 7.98
N VAL A 215 -13.71 19.02 7.22
CA VAL A 215 -12.68 18.06 7.62
C VAL A 215 -11.96 18.48 8.89
N ASP A 216 -11.78 19.79 9.11
CA ASP A 216 -11.02 20.30 10.26
C ASP A 216 -11.83 20.15 11.55
N ALA A 217 -13.10 20.57 11.54
CA ALA A 217 -13.97 20.44 12.71
C ALA A 217 -14.20 18.96 13.09
N LEU A 218 -14.43 18.09 12.09
CA LEU A 218 -14.63 16.65 12.33
C LEU A 218 -13.36 15.97 12.83
N ARG A 219 -12.19 16.34 12.31
CA ARG A 219 -10.91 15.82 12.78
C ARG A 219 -10.59 16.33 14.19
N GLU A 220 -10.85 17.59 14.48
CA GLU A 220 -10.70 18.16 15.82
C GLU A 220 -11.60 17.44 16.83
N GLN A 221 -12.86 17.20 16.49
CA GLN A 221 -13.78 16.42 17.32
C GLN A 221 -13.20 15.04 17.66
N ARG A 222 -12.62 14.33 16.68
CA ARG A 222 -11.97 13.03 16.95
C ARG A 222 -10.72 13.16 17.81
N LEU A 223 -9.91 14.21 17.63
CA LEU A 223 -8.75 14.47 18.48
C LEU A 223 -9.17 14.78 19.93
N ARG A 224 -10.23 15.58 20.13
CA ARG A 224 -10.80 15.87 21.45
C ARG A 224 -11.28 14.60 22.14
N HIS A 225 -11.96 13.74 21.41
CA HIS A 225 -12.34 12.42 21.92
C HIS A 225 -11.13 11.55 22.26
N CYS A 226 -10.16 11.45 21.35
CA CYS A 226 -8.96 10.61 21.49
C CYS A 226 -8.09 11.00 22.69
N TYR A 227 -7.85 12.30 22.89
CA TYR A 227 -7.00 12.79 23.97
C TYR A 227 -7.77 13.10 25.27
N GLY A 228 -9.09 13.25 25.19
CA GLY A 228 -9.97 13.53 26.33
C GLY A 228 -9.51 14.75 27.11
N GLN A 229 -9.42 14.61 28.44
CA GLN A 229 -8.96 15.66 29.35
C GLN A 229 -7.55 16.19 29.06
N ARG A 230 -6.74 15.45 28.29
CA ARG A 230 -5.36 15.83 27.94
C ARG A 230 -5.26 16.51 26.58
N PHE A 231 -6.38 16.88 25.95
CA PHE A 231 -6.40 17.51 24.62
C PHE A 231 -5.55 18.79 24.54
N ASP A 232 -5.52 19.58 25.61
CA ASP A 232 -4.70 20.80 25.65
C ASP A 232 -3.20 20.50 25.72
N TYR A 233 -2.83 19.31 26.21
CA TYR A 233 -1.47 18.78 26.24
C TYR A 233 -1.17 17.81 25.08
N LYS A 234 -1.99 17.78 24.02
CA LYS A 234 -1.89 16.79 22.92
C LYS A 234 -0.52 16.74 22.26
N VAL A 235 0.21 17.86 22.18
CA VAL A 235 1.56 17.88 21.57
C VAL A 235 2.54 17.01 22.35
N ASN A 236 2.44 16.96 23.69
CA ASN A 236 3.28 16.10 24.52
C ASN A 236 2.92 14.61 24.33
N LEU A 237 1.62 14.32 24.17
CA LEU A 237 1.13 12.98 23.88
C LEU A 237 1.57 12.50 22.48
N MET A 238 1.56 13.41 21.50
CA MET A 238 2.09 13.17 20.15
C MET A 238 3.60 12.88 20.21
N ASP A 239 4.38 13.66 20.95
CA ASP A 239 5.83 13.43 21.10
C ASP A 239 6.11 12.07 21.74
N TRP A 240 5.38 11.73 22.80
CA TRP A 240 5.46 10.39 23.40
C TRP A 240 5.12 9.29 22.39
N ASN A 241 4.02 9.42 21.63
CA ASN A 241 3.65 8.44 20.61
C ASN A 241 4.72 8.31 19.52
N TYR A 242 5.30 9.44 19.10
CA TYR A 242 6.39 9.46 18.14
C TYR A 242 7.61 8.69 18.65
N GLN A 243 8.08 8.99 19.87
CA GLN A 243 9.27 8.37 20.43
C GLN A 243 9.08 6.88 20.72
N MET A 244 7.90 6.49 21.23
CA MET A 244 7.65 5.12 21.68
C MET A 244 7.18 4.18 20.58
N ASN A 245 6.43 4.68 19.60
CA ASN A 245 5.78 3.84 18.58
C ASN A 245 6.33 4.08 17.18
N LEU A 246 6.39 5.33 16.72
CA LEU A 246 6.71 5.62 15.31
C LEU A 246 8.21 5.59 15.03
N SER A 247 9.03 6.26 15.84
CA SER A 247 10.48 6.36 15.62
C SER A 247 11.18 5.00 15.61
N PRO A 248 10.85 4.03 16.49
CA PRO A 248 11.44 2.69 16.43
C PRO A 248 11.09 1.92 15.16
N MET A 249 9.87 2.13 14.63
CA MET A 249 9.37 1.40 13.45
C MET A 249 9.71 2.09 12.13
N VAL A 250 9.80 3.41 12.12
CA VAL A 250 10.09 4.26 10.97
C VAL A 250 11.23 5.22 11.33
N PRO A 251 12.49 4.76 11.44
CA PRO A 251 13.59 5.58 11.93
C PRO A 251 13.96 6.77 11.04
N ILE A 252 13.47 6.80 9.80
CA ILE A 252 13.66 7.94 8.89
C ILE A 252 12.63 9.05 9.09
N LEU A 253 11.52 8.76 9.77
CA LEU A 253 10.47 9.74 10.03
C LEU A 253 10.98 10.76 11.05
N HIS A 254 11.09 12.02 10.62
CA HIS A 254 11.49 13.11 11.50
C HIS A 254 10.30 13.65 12.31
N TRP A 255 10.52 13.99 13.59
CA TRP A 255 9.50 14.54 14.48
C TRP A 255 8.69 15.68 13.85
N ARG A 256 9.33 16.61 13.14
CA ARG A 256 8.65 17.73 12.46
C ARG A 256 7.61 17.26 11.43
N GLN A 257 7.88 16.18 10.69
CA GLN A 257 6.94 15.64 9.70
C GLN A 257 5.74 15.00 10.39
N TYR A 258 6.01 14.18 11.41
CA TYR A 258 4.96 13.56 12.20
C TYR A 258 4.10 14.62 12.92
N LYS A 259 4.73 15.57 13.61
CA LYS A 259 4.04 16.65 14.32
C LYS A 259 3.13 17.44 13.40
N ARG A 260 3.56 17.71 12.16
CA ARG A 260 2.71 18.35 11.14
C ARG A 260 1.48 17.51 10.87
N PHE A 261 1.63 16.25 10.47
CA PHE A 261 0.50 15.34 10.26
C PHE A 261 -0.42 15.28 11.49
N ALA A 262 0.14 15.12 12.68
CA ALA A 262 -0.62 14.99 13.91
C ALA A 262 -1.43 16.26 14.24
N LEU A 263 -0.94 17.44 13.87
CA LEU A 263 -1.66 18.70 14.07
C LEU A 263 -2.64 19.01 12.93
N THR A 264 -2.23 18.86 11.67
CA THR A 264 -2.99 19.38 10.51
C THR A 264 -3.70 18.30 9.70
N GLY A 265 -3.29 17.04 9.81
CA GLY A 265 -3.74 15.94 8.95
C GLY A 265 -3.09 15.95 7.55
N VAL A 266 -2.19 16.90 7.26
CA VAL A 266 -1.42 16.96 6.01
C VAL A 266 -0.03 16.39 6.26
N THR A 267 0.28 15.27 5.60
CA THR A 267 1.54 14.56 5.74
C THR A 267 2.59 15.11 4.76
N PHE A 268 2.22 15.29 3.49
CA PHE A 268 3.15 15.65 2.43
C PHE A 268 2.74 16.97 1.79
N GLU A 269 3.60 17.97 1.91
CA GLU A 269 3.41 19.27 1.28
C GLU A 269 4.16 19.33 -0.05
N THR A 270 3.51 19.93 -1.04
CA THR A 270 4.16 20.37 -2.26
C THR A 270 4.65 21.79 -2.01
N ARG A 271 5.96 22.05 -2.19
CA ARG A 271 6.57 23.37 -1.87
C ARG A 271 5.95 24.58 -2.59
N LEU A 272 5.14 24.33 -3.63
CA LEU A 272 4.62 25.35 -4.54
C LEU A 272 3.08 25.47 -4.51
N ALA A 273 2.39 24.65 -3.71
CA ALA A 273 0.93 24.63 -3.73
C ALA A 273 0.34 24.29 -2.37
N ASP A 274 -0.70 25.05 -2.00
CA ASP A 274 -1.42 24.88 -0.75
C ASP A 274 -2.50 23.81 -0.87
N HIS A 275 -2.69 23.06 0.22
CA HIS A 275 -3.72 22.04 0.34
C HIS A 275 -4.97 22.68 0.92
N THR A 276 -5.83 23.20 0.05
CA THR A 276 -6.96 24.06 0.44
C THR A 276 -8.28 23.32 0.57
N ASP A 277 -8.42 22.18 -0.08
CA ASP A 277 -9.72 21.52 -0.24
C ASP A 277 -9.80 20.26 0.60
N PRO A 278 -10.96 19.90 1.17
CA PRO A 278 -11.04 18.75 2.06
C PRO A 278 -10.94 17.44 1.27
N ASN A 279 -10.22 16.46 1.82
CA ASN A 279 -10.19 15.11 1.25
C ASN A 279 -11.50 14.37 1.58
N ARG A 280 -12.49 14.51 0.71
CA ARG A 280 -13.85 13.94 0.91
C ARG A 280 -13.89 12.42 0.91
N THR A 281 -12.85 11.79 0.39
CA THR A 281 -12.66 10.33 0.45
C THR A 281 -12.28 9.85 1.85
N LEU A 282 -12.09 10.77 2.81
CA LEU A 282 -11.99 10.52 4.25
C LEU A 282 -13.28 10.89 4.99
N SER A 283 -14.41 10.99 4.30
CA SER A 283 -15.71 11.14 4.95
C SER A 283 -16.33 9.77 5.19
N SER A 284 -16.97 9.58 6.34
CA SER A 284 -17.73 8.37 6.66
C SER A 284 -19.04 8.74 7.32
N TYR A 285 -20.02 7.85 7.23
CA TYR A 285 -21.25 7.95 8.02
C TYR A 285 -21.29 6.90 9.11
N THR A 286 -21.57 7.35 10.33
CA THR A 286 -21.88 6.46 11.43
C THR A 286 -23.30 6.66 11.92
N LYS A 287 -23.92 5.58 12.40
CA LYS A 287 -25.21 5.69 13.09
C LYS A 287 -24.94 6.32 14.45
N ALA A 288 -25.55 7.45 14.73
CA ALA A 288 -25.60 8.03 16.07
C ALA A 288 -27.05 8.09 16.53
N THR A 289 -27.24 8.23 17.83
CA THR A 289 -28.55 8.53 18.40
C THR A 289 -28.64 10.02 18.65
N ASP A 290 -29.65 10.66 18.08
CA ASP A 290 -30.00 12.04 18.40
C ASP A 290 -30.42 12.09 19.87
N THR A 291 -29.62 12.76 20.71
CA THR A 291 -29.86 12.84 22.16
C THR A 291 -31.11 13.61 22.53
N LYS A 292 -31.63 14.46 21.63
CA LYS A 292 -32.87 15.22 21.86
C LYS A 292 -34.10 14.43 21.42
N ARG A 293 -34.00 13.68 20.33
CA ARG A 293 -35.14 12.95 19.72
C ARG A 293 -35.18 11.46 20.04
N GLY A 294 -34.11 10.89 20.58
CA GLY A 294 -33.96 9.45 20.83
C GLY A 294 -33.97 8.60 19.55
N GLN A 295 -33.81 9.23 18.38
CA GLN A 295 -33.88 8.55 17.08
C GLN A 295 -32.49 8.28 16.53
N ASN A 296 -32.34 7.18 15.79
CA ASN A 296 -31.12 6.90 15.06
C ASN A 296 -31.00 7.82 13.85
N VAL A 297 -29.91 8.57 13.79
CA VAL A 297 -29.54 9.47 12.71
C VAL A 297 -28.21 9.03 12.13
N LYS A 298 -28.04 9.14 10.80
CA LYS A 298 -26.71 9.02 10.19
C LYS A 298 -25.99 10.35 10.40
N VAL A 299 -24.81 10.32 11.00
CA VAL A 299 -23.97 11.51 11.22
C VAL A 299 -22.67 11.31 10.46
N ARG A 300 -22.23 12.36 9.79
CA ARG A 300 -20.97 12.36 9.07
C ARG A 300 -19.79 12.56 10.02
N GLY A 301 -18.73 11.81 9.80
CA GLY A 301 -17.49 11.85 10.57
C GLY A 301 -16.25 11.90 9.69
N PHE A 302 -15.10 12.17 10.31
CA PHE A 302 -13.78 12.08 9.68
C PHE A 302 -13.24 10.65 9.78
N TRP A 303 -13.06 10.02 8.63
CA TRP A 303 -12.49 8.70 8.41
C TRP A 303 -11.03 8.78 7.97
N GLY A 304 -10.15 9.04 8.94
CA GLY A 304 -8.71 8.99 8.71
C GLY A 304 -7.96 8.72 10.00
N ASP A 305 -6.69 8.33 9.89
CA ASP A 305 -5.83 8.21 11.06
C ASP A 305 -5.55 9.60 11.67
N ILE A 306 -5.57 9.67 12.99
CA ILE A 306 -5.24 10.88 13.77
C ILE A 306 -4.09 10.65 14.74
N VAL A 307 -3.54 9.43 14.81
CA VAL A 307 -2.51 9.01 15.76
C VAL A 307 -1.21 8.69 15.04
N ASN A 308 -1.20 7.76 14.07
CA ASN A 308 0.04 7.25 13.50
C ASN A 308 0.38 7.89 12.15
N GLY A 309 -0.60 8.00 11.27
CA GLY A 309 -0.42 8.54 9.93
C GLY A 309 0.16 7.52 8.95
N PRO A 310 0.34 7.93 7.68
CA PRO A 310 0.58 7.02 6.56
C PRO A 310 2.05 6.58 6.42
N PHE A 311 2.87 6.67 7.48
CA PHE A 311 4.32 6.54 7.37
C PHE A 311 4.83 5.11 7.25
N TYR A 312 4.04 4.13 7.70
CA TYR A 312 4.40 2.71 7.62
C TYR A 312 4.38 2.22 6.17
N ALA A 313 3.26 2.48 5.48
CA ALA A 313 3.09 2.13 4.09
C ALA A 313 3.96 3.03 3.21
N TYR A 314 4.71 2.41 2.29
CA TYR A 314 5.59 3.06 1.32
C TYR A 314 6.77 3.91 1.87
N GLY A 315 6.73 4.39 3.11
CA GLY A 315 7.75 5.29 3.68
C GLY A 315 8.76 4.64 4.62
N ALA A 316 8.46 3.46 5.19
CA ALA A 316 9.25 2.85 6.25
C ALA A 316 10.52 2.13 5.78
N GLU A 317 10.46 1.51 4.61
CA GLU A 317 11.54 0.71 4.05
C GLU A 317 11.81 1.11 2.61
N THR A 318 12.90 0.63 2.01
CA THR A 318 13.12 0.76 0.57
C THR A 318 13.84 -0.49 0.06
N ARG A 319 14.00 -0.60 -1.27
CA ARG A 319 14.73 -1.71 -1.89
C ARG A 319 16.15 -1.78 -1.33
N GLN A 320 16.60 -2.98 -0.95
CA GLN A 320 17.90 -3.21 -0.31
C GLN A 320 19.07 -2.51 -1.03
N ARG A 321 19.09 -2.57 -2.37
CA ARG A 321 20.15 -1.95 -3.20
C ARG A 321 20.25 -0.43 -3.09
N TYR A 322 19.20 0.25 -2.61
CA TYR A 322 19.17 1.71 -2.43
C TYR A 322 19.14 2.13 -0.96
N ARG A 323 19.11 1.18 -0.03
CA ARG A 323 19.00 1.45 1.40
C ARG A 323 20.12 2.38 1.87
N ASP A 324 21.37 2.08 1.52
CA ASP A 324 22.53 2.86 1.98
C ASP A 324 22.53 4.29 1.45
N ARG A 325 22.00 4.52 0.24
CA ARG A 325 21.88 5.86 -0.35
C ARG A 325 20.71 6.64 0.23
N LEU A 326 19.53 6.03 0.30
CA LEU A 326 18.29 6.69 0.69
C LEU A 326 18.15 6.87 2.21
N PHE A 327 18.76 6.01 3.02
CA PHE A 327 18.82 6.14 4.48
C PHE A 327 20.17 6.73 4.94
N ARG A 328 20.88 7.39 4.03
CA ARG A 328 22.16 8.03 4.33
C ARG A 328 21.96 9.19 5.31
N LYS A 329 22.76 9.19 6.38
CA LYS A 329 22.88 10.32 7.30
C LYS A 329 24.01 11.25 6.88
N VAL A 330 23.80 12.56 7.08
CA VAL A 330 24.84 13.59 6.98
C VAL A 330 24.88 14.30 8.34
N GLY A 331 25.94 14.03 9.10
CA GLY A 331 25.95 14.30 10.55
C GLY A 331 24.88 13.47 11.26
N ASP A 332 24.13 14.10 12.17
CA ASP A 332 23.04 13.45 12.92
C ASP A 332 21.69 13.46 12.20
N SER A 333 21.60 14.07 11.01
CA SER A 333 20.35 14.21 10.27
C SER A 333 20.29 13.27 9.06
N GLN A 334 19.10 12.75 8.79
CA GLN A 334 18.82 12.00 7.57
C GLN A 334 18.86 12.95 6.37
N ARG A 335 19.54 12.55 5.28
CA ARG A 335 19.58 13.33 4.05
C ARG A 335 18.21 13.39 3.36
N TYR A 336 17.55 12.24 3.33
CA TYR A 336 16.20 12.08 2.79
C TYR A 336 15.23 11.89 3.94
N ASN A 337 13.97 12.23 3.69
CA ASN A 337 12.91 12.11 4.68
C ASN A 337 11.85 11.09 4.22
N SER A 338 10.89 10.77 5.07
CA SER A 338 9.86 9.75 4.77
C SER A 338 9.06 10.03 3.50
N HIS A 339 8.90 11.30 3.10
CA HIS A 339 8.24 11.68 1.84
C HIS A 339 9.09 11.24 0.65
N ASP A 340 10.39 11.51 0.67
CA ASP A 340 11.30 11.16 -0.43
C ASP A 340 11.32 9.63 -0.66
N ILE A 341 11.30 8.86 0.44
CA ILE A 341 11.22 7.39 0.39
C ILE A 341 9.90 6.92 -0.20
N MET A 342 8.78 7.47 0.28
CA MET A 342 7.45 7.14 -0.23
C MET A 342 7.33 7.46 -1.72
N THR A 343 7.77 8.65 -2.14
CA THR A 343 7.79 9.08 -3.54
C THR A 343 8.62 8.12 -4.39
N PHE A 344 9.83 7.78 -3.96
CA PHE A 344 10.67 6.85 -4.70
C PHE A 344 10.04 5.45 -4.79
N ASN A 345 9.58 4.90 -3.68
CA ASN A 345 9.04 3.55 -3.63
C ASN A 345 7.76 3.42 -4.45
N LEU A 346 6.84 4.37 -4.33
CA LEU A 346 5.62 4.38 -5.11
C LEU A 346 5.91 4.58 -6.59
N SER A 347 6.78 5.54 -6.97
CA SER A 347 7.22 5.69 -8.36
C SER A 347 7.82 4.39 -8.88
N SER A 348 8.61 3.69 -8.06
CA SER A 348 9.21 2.43 -8.44
C SER A 348 8.20 1.29 -8.58
N ILE A 349 7.11 1.30 -7.81
CA ILE A 349 6.01 0.33 -7.93
C ILE A 349 5.25 0.60 -9.23
N LEU A 350 4.82 1.85 -9.44
CA LEU A 350 4.07 2.27 -10.62
C LEU A 350 4.87 2.03 -11.91
N TYR A 351 6.13 2.44 -11.95
CA TYR A 351 7.02 2.17 -13.09
C TYR A 351 7.19 0.68 -13.37
N SER A 352 7.28 -0.15 -12.32
CA SER A 352 7.40 -1.60 -12.50
C SER A 352 6.10 -2.26 -12.97
N LEU A 353 4.94 -1.68 -12.66
CA LEU A 353 3.64 -2.13 -13.19
C LEU A 353 3.51 -1.76 -14.68
N GLU A 354 3.92 -0.56 -15.06
CA GLU A 354 3.81 -0.03 -16.43
C GLU A 354 4.84 -0.63 -17.38
N GLU A 355 6.11 -0.60 -17.00
CA GLU A 355 7.24 -0.91 -17.90
C GLU A 355 7.76 -2.33 -17.74
N MET A 356 7.24 -3.08 -16.76
CA MET A 356 7.76 -4.40 -16.36
C MET A 356 9.27 -4.36 -16.12
N ARG A 357 9.75 -3.27 -15.52
CA ARG A 357 11.17 -3.00 -15.26
C ARG A 357 11.37 -2.38 -13.90
N ASP A 358 12.58 -2.51 -13.40
CA ASP A 358 12.98 -1.90 -12.15
C ASP A 358 13.32 -0.42 -12.37
N LEU A 359 12.67 0.49 -11.65
CA LEU A 359 13.08 1.90 -11.63
C LEU A 359 14.45 2.01 -10.96
N CYS A 360 15.40 2.61 -11.67
CA CYS A 360 16.74 2.83 -11.17
C CYS A 360 16.94 4.29 -10.80
N LEU A 361 17.46 4.53 -9.58
CA LEU A 361 17.98 5.85 -9.27
C LEU A 361 19.14 6.17 -10.23
N PRO A 362 19.27 7.43 -10.69
CA PRO A 362 20.39 7.84 -11.52
C PRO A 362 21.71 7.58 -10.77
N PRO A 363 22.84 7.39 -11.49
CA PRO A 363 24.16 7.29 -10.87
C PRO A 363 24.37 8.44 -9.88
N GLN A 364 25.04 8.16 -8.75
CA GLN A 364 25.40 9.22 -7.81
C GLN A 364 26.34 10.20 -8.52
N SER A 365 26.00 11.48 -8.52
CA SER A 365 26.88 12.51 -9.07
C SER A 365 28.02 12.80 -8.11
N GLU A 366 29.16 13.24 -8.63
CA GLU A 366 30.32 13.64 -7.81
C GLU A 366 29.97 14.73 -6.79
N ASP A 367 28.95 15.55 -7.06
CA ASP A 367 28.48 16.60 -6.16
C ASP A 367 27.68 16.04 -4.97
N GLU A 368 26.99 14.90 -5.13
CA GLU A 368 26.41 14.16 -4.00
C GLU A 368 27.51 13.70 -3.03
N ASP A 369 28.71 13.41 -3.56
CA ASP A 369 29.90 13.02 -2.80
C ASP A 369 30.75 14.20 -2.30
N LYS A 370 30.72 15.36 -2.94
CA LYS A 370 31.42 16.57 -2.43
C LYS A 370 30.79 17.12 -1.16
N SER A 371 29.47 17.01 -0.99
CA SER A 371 28.77 17.32 0.27
C SER A 371 29.28 16.51 1.47
N VAL A 372 29.95 15.38 1.20
CA VAL A 372 30.54 14.46 2.18
C VAL A 372 31.92 14.92 2.63
N LYS A 373 32.73 15.43 1.70
CA LYS A 373 34.13 15.83 1.97
C LYS A 373 34.21 17.19 2.66
N THR A 374 33.35 18.15 2.34
CA THR A 374 33.37 19.48 2.97
C THR A 374 32.93 19.49 4.44
N HIS A 375 32.20 18.46 4.90
CA HIS A 375 31.84 18.31 6.32
C HIS A 375 32.82 17.45 7.12
N ALA A 376 33.51 16.48 6.49
CA ALA A 376 34.59 15.75 7.15
C ALA A 376 35.82 16.64 7.42
N SER A 377 36.14 17.58 6.52
CA SER A 377 37.29 18.48 6.65
C SER A 377 37.07 19.69 7.58
N ARG A 378 35.88 19.86 8.16
CA ARG A 378 35.57 20.96 9.11
C ARG A 378 35.66 20.55 10.59
N ASN A 379 35.96 19.28 10.87
CA ASN A 379 36.12 18.73 12.22
C ASN A 379 37.57 18.35 12.54
N HIS A 380 38.56 19.05 11.95
CA HIS A 380 39.96 18.98 12.37
C HIS A 380 40.45 20.37 12.73
#